data_AF-A0A382JHR6-F1
#
_entry.id   AF-A0A382JHR6-F1
#
_cell.length_a   1.000
_cell.length_b   1.000
_cell.length_c   1.000
_cell.angle_alpha   90.00
_cell.angle_beta   90.00
_cell.angle_gamma   90.00
#
_symmetry.space_group_name_H-M   'P 1'
#
loop_
_entity.id
_entity.type
_entity.pdbx_description
1 polymer ?
#
loop_
_entity_poly.entity_id
_entity_poly.type
_entity_poly.pdbx_seq_one_letter_code
_entity_poly.pdbx_strand_id
1 'polypeptide(L)'
;EFFVRIFGATPEQRIQTDTFDEVFMNVGQGMFVALFEPTGVASLPKSENPVVAIYSTEFDAVLERVKAGGLRVRERSAGMFFADDPSGNVVEVVRQSAP
;
A
#
# COMPACT_ATOMS: atom_id res chain seq x y z
N GLU A 1 -9.51 -0.27 -3.95
CA GLU A 1 -8.93 -1.06 -5.06
C GLU A 1 -7.47 -1.49 -4.91
N PHE A 2 -6.46 -0.60 -4.87
CA PHE A 2 -5.04 -1.01 -4.89
C PHE A 2 -4.67 -2.00 -3.78
N PHE A 3 -4.89 -1.65 -2.50
CA PHE A 3 -4.53 -2.53 -1.39
C PHE A 3 -5.28 -3.87 -1.40
N VAL A 4 -6.53 -3.86 -1.86
CA VAL A 4 -7.35 -5.07 -2.03
C VAL A 4 -6.76 -5.99 -3.10
N ARG A 5 -6.47 -5.44 -4.28
CA ARG A 5 -6.02 -6.22 -5.44
C ARG A 5 -4.58 -6.73 -5.30
N ILE A 6 -3.70 -5.91 -4.73
CA ILE A 6 -2.28 -6.20 -4.66
C ILE A 6 -1.94 -7.05 -3.43
N PHE A 7 -2.51 -6.70 -2.28
CA PHE A 7 -2.17 -7.30 -0.99
C PHE A 7 -3.28 -8.18 -0.41
N GLY A 8 -4.42 -8.33 -1.10
CA GLY A 8 -5.57 -9.06 -0.56
C GLY A 8 -6.19 -8.36 0.66
N ALA A 9 -5.89 -7.07 0.86
CA ALA A 9 -6.36 -6.33 2.02
C ALA A 9 -7.88 -6.18 2.02
N THR A 10 -8.50 -6.18 3.20
CA THR A 10 -9.95 -5.99 3.34
C THR A 10 -10.26 -4.66 4.01
N PRO A 11 -11.19 -3.84 3.49
CA PRO A 11 -11.66 -2.65 4.20
C PRO A 11 -12.47 -3.08 5.43
N GLU A 12 -12.19 -2.50 6.60
CA GLU A 12 -12.90 -2.82 7.84
C GLU A 12 -13.76 -1.67 8.36
N GLN A 13 -13.15 -0.50 8.50
CA GLN A 13 -13.80 0.69 9.03
C GLN A 13 -13.55 1.87 8.11
N ARG A 14 -14.57 2.72 7.94
CA ARG A 14 -14.45 4.01 7.26
C ARG A 14 -14.96 5.11 8.19
N ILE A 15 -14.18 6.19 8.31
CA ILE A 15 -14.54 7.40 9.03
C ILE A 15 -14.60 8.51 8.00
N GLN A 16 -15.79 9.08 7.82
CA GLN A 16 -15.99 10.19 6.89
C GLN A 16 -16.55 11.38 7.66
N THR A 17 -15.89 12.53 7.51
CA THR A 17 -16.23 13.79 8.16
C THR A 17 -16.18 14.94 7.14
N ASP A 18 -16.50 16.15 7.59
CA ASP A 18 -16.36 17.34 6.74
C ASP A 18 -14.90 17.71 6.44
N THR A 19 -13.93 17.16 7.19
CA THR A 19 -12.50 17.49 7.08
C THR A 19 -11.62 16.37 6.54
N PHE A 20 -12.10 15.12 6.52
CA PHE A 20 -11.37 13.99 5.95
C PHE A 20 -12.25 12.77 5.66
N ASP A 21 -11.74 11.89 4.81
CA ASP A 21 -12.20 10.52 4.58
C ASP A 21 -11.05 9.55 4.89
N GLU A 22 -11.28 8.61 5.79
CA GLU A 22 -10.27 7.63 6.22
C GLU A 22 -10.82 6.22 6.15
N VAL A 23 -10.07 5.32 5.51
CA VAL A 23 -10.42 3.89 5.41
C VAL A 23 -9.32 3.03 6.03
N PHE A 24 -9.69 2.18 6.98
CA PHE A 24 -8.81 1.18 7.58
C PHE A 24 -8.83 -0.10 6.72
N MET A 25 -7.65 -0.44 6.20
CA MET A 25 -7.42 -1.63 5.38
C MET A 25 -6.68 -2.68 6.22
N ASN A 26 -7.33 -3.79 6.56
CA ASN A 26 -6.68 -4.92 7.21
C ASN A 26 -5.79 -5.65 6.20
N VAL A 27 -4.52 -5.83 6.55
CA VAL A 27 -3.48 -6.49 5.72
C VAL A 27 -3.04 -7.84 6.32
N GLY A 28 -3.84 -8.40 7.23
CA GLY A 28 -3.65 -9.68 7.89
C GLY A 28 -3.13 -9.56 9.33
N GLN A 29 -3.42 -10.58 10.15
CA GLN A 29 -2.87 -10.75 11.51
C GLN A 29 -3.09 -9.53 12.44
N GLY A 30 -4.20 -8.81 12.27
CA GLY A 30 -4.52 -7.62 13.06
C GLY A 30 -3.72 -6.36 12.70
N MET A 31 -2.94 -6.40 11.62
CA MET A 31 -2.26 -5.22 11.08
C MET A 31 -3.18 -4.47 10.11
N PHE A 32 -3.08 -3.14 10.12
CA PHE A 32 -3.87 -2.29 9.23
C PHE A 32 -3.04 -1.15 8.64
N VAL A 33 -3.45 -0.71 7.45
CA VAL A 33 -3.04 0.56 6.84
C VAL A 33 -4.24 1.49 6.84
N ALA A 34 -4.09 2.69 7.40
CA ALA A 34 -5.11 3.73 7.32
C ALA A 34 -4.87 4.61 6.09
N LEU A 35 -5.86 4.69 5.21
CA LEU A 35 -5.84 5.53 4.01
C LEU A 35 -6.53 6.85 4.34
N PHE A 36 -5.74 7.85 4.72
CA PHE A 36 -6.24 9.17 5.12
C PHE A 36 -6.24 10.16 3.96
N GLU A 37 -7.40 10.73 3.66
CA GLU A 37 -7.58 11.78 2.66
C GLU A 37 -8.24 13.02 3.28
N PRO A 38 -7.52 14.15 3.44
CA PRO A 38 -8.12 15.39 3.92
C PRO A 38 -9.01 16.02 2.84
N THR A 39 -10.16 16.56 3.24
CA THR A 39 -11.07 17.26 2.33
C THR A 39 -10.75 18.76 2.28
N GLY A 40 -11.02 19.39 1.14
CA GLY A 40 -10.90 20.86 1.00
C GLY A 40 -9.48 21.42 0.99
N VAL A 41 -8.46 20.56 0.92
CA VAL A 41 -7.05 20.96 0.80
C VAL A 41 -6.42 20.38 -0.46
N ALA A 42 -5.42 21.05 -1.01
CA ALA A 42 -4.67 20.53 -2.15
C ALA A 42 -3.84 19.30 -1.75
N SER A 43 -3.67 18.36 -2.68
CA SER A 43 -2.82 17.19 -2.46
C SER A 43 -1.39 17.61 -2.10
N LEU A 44 -0.85 17.01 -1.05
CA LEU A 44 0.53 17.23 -0.66
C LEU A 44 1.49 16.57 -1.67
N PRO A 45 2.66 17.17 -1.93
CA PRO A 45 3.73 16.51 -2.68
C PRO A 45 4.05 15.15 -2.05
N LYS A 46 4.19 14.12 -2.89
CA LYS A 46 4.48 12.77 -2.43
C LYS A 46 5.99 12.56 -2.24
N SER A 47 6.34 11.82 -1.20
CA SER A 47 7.72 11.41 -0.92
C SER A 47 8.17 10.38 -1.98
N GLU A 48 9.39 10.50 -2.48
CA GLU A 48 10.03 9.46 -3.30
C GLU A 48 10.52 8.25 -2.47
N ASN A 49 10.60 8.42 -1.14
CA ASN A 49 10.94 7.38 -0.18
C ASN A 49 9.67 6.68 0.36
N PRO A 50 9.77 5.39 0.74
CA PRO A 50 8.65 4.65 1.30
C PRO A 50 8.01 5.34 2.51
N VAL A 51 6.69 5.35 2.54
CA VAL A 51 5.90 5.83 3.70
C VAL A 51 5.22 4.68 4.46
N VAL A 52 5.28 3.47 3.90
CA VAL A 52 4.78 2.23 4.51
C VAL A 52 5.64 1.06 4.02
N ALA A 53 5.86 0.07 4.89
CA ALA A 53 6.49 -1.19 4.55
C ALA A 53 5.53 -2.36 4.81
N ILE A 54 5.34 -3.23 3.83
CA ILE A 54 4.52 -4.43 3.92
C ILE A 54 5.41 -5.66 3.74
N TYR A 55 5.47 -6.47 4.79
CA TYR A 55 6.17 -7.75 4.79
C TYR A 55 5.22 -8.82 4.27
N SER A 56 5.62 -9.56 3.24
CA SER A 56 4.75 -10.52 2.58
C SER A 56 5.42 -11.87 2.38
N THR A 57 4.73 -12.93 2.79
CA THR A 57 5.04 -14.32 2.44
C THR A 57 4.68 -14.65 0.99
N GLU A 58 3.88 -13.80 0.33
CA GLU A 58 3.49 -13.90 -1.09
C GLU A 58 4.31 -12.96 -2.00
N PHE A 59 5.52 -12.57 -1.59
CA PHE A 59 6.31 -11.51 -2.23
C PHE A 59 6.33 -11.55 -3.76
N ASP A 60 6.62 -12.70 -4.37
CA ASP A 60 6.71 -12.83 -5.83
C ASP A 60 5.34 -12.64 -6.49
N ALA A 61 4.27 -13.15 -5.88
CA ALA A 61 2.91 -12.95 -6.38
C ALA A 61 2.46 -11.48 -6.27
N VAL A 62 2.85 -10.79 -5.19
CA VAL A 62 2.60 -9.35 -5.04
C VAL A 62 3.33 -8.58 -6.14
N LEU A 63 4.62 -8.88 -6.38
CA LEU A 63 5.40 -8.22 -7.44
C LEU A 63 4.73 -8.37 -8.82
N GLU A 64 4.26 -9.59 -9.15
CA GLU A 64 3.55 -9.85 -10.41
C GLU A 64 2.22 -9.09 -10.50
N ARG A 65 1.44 -9.04 -9.42
CA ARG A 65 0.19 -8.24 -9.37
C ARG A 65 0.46 -6.75 -9.60
N VAL A 66 1.54 -6.20 -9.02
CA VAL A 66 1.91 -4.79 -9.20
C VAL A 66 2.31 -4.52 -10.65
N LYS A 67 3.16 -5.37 -11.24
CA LYS A 67 3.58 -5.27 -12.65
C LYS A 67 2.38 -5.39 -13.61
N ALA A 68 1.50 -6.35 -13.38
CA ALA A 68 0.28 -6.55 -14.17
C ALA A 68 -0.68 -5.35 -14.05
N GLY A 69 -0.66 -4.65 -12.92
CA GLY A 69 -1.42 -3.42 -12.69
C GLY A 69 -0.87 -2.18 -13.42
N GLY A 70 0.28 -2.29 -14.11
CA GLY A 70 0.92 -1.16 -14.79
C GLY A 70 1.49 -0.10 -13.84
N LEU A 71 1.67 -0.46 -12.57
CA LEU A 71 2.16 0.45 -11.53
C LEU A 71 3.69 0.58 -11.62
N ARG A 72 4.22 1.72 -11.19
CA ARG A 72 5.67 1.92 -11.17
C ARG A 72 6.29 1.00 -10.12
N VAL A 73 7.24 0.17 -10.58
CA VAL A 73 8.02 -0.74 -9.74
C VAL A 73 9.49 -0.34 -9.78
N ARG A 74 10.12 -0.33 -8.61
CA ARG A 74 11.56 -0.10 -8.45
C ARG A 74 12.14 -1.25 -7.62
N GLU A 75 12.66 -2.28 -8.28
CA GLU A 75 13.34 -3.40 -7.62
C GLU A 75 14.64 -2.90 -6.95
N ARG A 76 14.93 -3.42 -5.74
CA ARG A 76 16.08 -3.00 -4.92
C ARG A 76 17.00 -4.17 -4.60
N SER A 77 16.42 -5.34 -4.34
CA SER A 77 17.13 -6.60 -4.12
C SER A 77 16.20 -7.78 -4.42
N ALA A 78 16.71 -9.02 -4.34
CA ALA A 78 15.91 -10.24 -4.54
C ALA A 78 14.74 -10.40 -3.53
N GLY A 79 14.73 -9.63 -2.44
CA GLY A 79 13.69 -9.67 -1.41
C GLY A 79 13.05 -8.31 -1.13
N MET A 80 13.26 -7.31 -1.98
CA MET A 80 12.73 -5.97 -1.75
C MET A 80 12.46 -5.21 -3.05
N PHE A 81 11.28 -4.59 -3.14
CA PHE A 81 10.95 -3.62 -4.19
C PHE A 81 10.08 -2.50 -3.64
N PHE A 82 10.06 -1.37 -4.35
CA PHE A 82 9.12 -0.29 -4.10
C PHE A 82 8.04 -0.29 -5.18
N ALA A 83 6.81 -0.06 -4.77
CA ALA A 83 5.66 0.15 -5.65
C ALA A 83 5.03 1.50 -5.34
N ASP A 84 4.61 2.23 -6.37
CA ASP A 84 3.84 3.45 -6.19
C ASP A 84 2.35 3.08 -6.14
N ASP A 85 1.65 3.52 -5.09
CA ASP A 85 0.19 3.42 -5.04
C ASP A 85 -0.46 4.42 -6.03
N PRO A 86 -1.77 4.31 -6.31
CA PRO A 86 -2.44 5.22 -7.25
C PRO A 86 -2.39 6.71 -6.86
N SER A 87 -2.15 7.00 -5.58
CA SER A 87 -2.00 8.36 -5.06
C SER A 87 -0.55 8.86 -5.15
N GLY A 88 0.39 8.02 -5.61
CA GLY A 88 1.81 8.32 -5.71
C GLY A 88 2.60 8.12 -4.43
N ASN A 89 2.02 7.53 -3.37
CA ASN A 89 2.79 7.15 -2.20
C ASN A 89 3.63 5.92 -2.50
N VAL A 90 4.83 5.88 -1.93
CA VAL A 90 5.75 4.75 -2.10
C VAL A 90 5.49 3.70 -1.02
N VAL A 91 5.21 2.48 -1.46
CA VAL A 91 5.06 1.28 -0.63
C VAL A 91 6.32 0.44 -0.78
N GLU A 92 7.03 0.20 0.32
CA GLU A 92 8.08 -0.81 0.38
C GLU A 92 7.45 -2.19 0.58
N VAL A 93 7.84 -3.16 -0.24
CA VAL A 93 7.42 -4.55 -0.09
C VAL A 93 8.66 -5.37 0.19
N VAL A 94 8.63 -6.12 1.31
CA VAL A 94 9.75 -6.91 1.80
C VAL A 94 9.35 -8.37 1.84
N ARG A 95 10.23 -9.25 1.36
CA ARG A 95 10.04 -10.70 1.46
C ARG A 95 10.08 -11.11 2.92
N GLN A 96 8.99 -11.70 3.38
CA GLN A 96 8.91 -12.34 4.68
C GLN A 96 9.08 -13.84 4.50
N SER A 97 10.10 -14.43 5.13
CA SER A 97 10.16 -15.88 5.25
C SER A 97 8.98 -16.34 6.11
N ALA A 98 8.28 -17.38 5.66
CA ALA A 98 7.32 -18.05 6.53
C ALA A 98 8.07 -18.53 7.80
N PRO A 99 7.43 -18.46 8.99
CA PRO A 99 7.98 -19.02 10.22
C PRO A 99 8.38 -20.50 10.07
#